data_AF-A0A850NVG9-F1
#
_entry.id   AF-A0A850NVG9-F1
#
_cell.length_a   1.000
_cell.length_b   1.000
_cell.length_c   1.000
_cell.angle_alpha   90.00
_cell.angle_beta   90.00
_cell.angle_gamma   90.00
#
_symmetry.space_group_name_H-M   'P 1'
#
loop_
_entity.id
_entity.type
_entity.pdbx_description
1 polymer ?
#
loop_
_entity_poly.entity_id
_entity_poly.type
_entity_poly.pdbx_seq_one_letter_code
_entity_poly.pdbx_strand_id
1 'polypeptide(L)'
;MNVHIAYAVRRGGRPALPDPLDPDATPVAREMPAEEIARRLTPDGSLPVAFNQLEILLPLPREMRAILPLVDGTRTVAAIAEAAIARGLTRARFEAAWPEGFSRLEAANRLLWKPISPDAA
;
A
#
# COMPACT_ATOMS: atom_id res chain seq x y z
N MET A 1 -3.65 28.91 -2.25
CA MET A 1 -4.80 28.52 -1.41
C MET A 1 -4.27 27.57 -0.35
N ASN A 2 -4.31 27.93 0.94
CA ASN A 2 -3.88 27.06 2.02
C ASN A 2 -5.11 26.40 2.65
N VAL A 3 -5.33 25.14 2.32
CA VAL A 3 -6.39 24.32 2.92
C VAL A 3 -5.77 23.56 4.09
N HIS A 4 -6.37 23.71 5.28
CA HIS A 4 -6.04 22.91 6.44
C HIS A 4 -7.11 21.83 6.61
N ILE A 5 -6.70 20.56 6.63
CA ILE A 5 -7.61 19.42 6.81
C ILE A 5 -7.33 18.79 8.17
N ALA A 6 -8.37 18.61 8.97
CA ALA A 6 -8.33 17.88 10.23
C ALA A 6 -9.41 16.79 10.24
N TYR A 7 -9.02 15.57 10.60
CA TYR A 7 -9.93 14.44 10.79
C TYR A 7 -10.18 14.26 12.28
N ALA A 8 -11.36 14.68 12.75
CA ALA A 8 -11.75 14.57 14.15
C ALA A 8 -12.47 13.23 14.39
N VAL A 9 -12.04 12.52 15.44
CA VAL A 9 -12.71 11.31 15.95
C VAL A 9 -13.06 11.51 17.42
N ARG A 10 -14.03 10.74 17.93
CA ARG A 10 -14.32 10.71 19.37
C ARG A 10 -13.08 10.23 20.14
N ARG A 11 -12.94 10.62 21.41
CA ARG A 11 -11.92 10.06 22.30
C ARG A 11 -12.09 8.53 22.36
N GLY A 12 -11.03 7.79 22.01
CA GLY A 12 -11.08 6.32 21.89
C GLY A 12 -11.70 5.78 20.58
N GLY A 13 -12.21 6.65 19.71
CA GLY A 13 -12.80 6.29 18.42
C GLY A 13 -11.82 6.35 17.24
N ARG A 14 -10.51 6.40 17.50
CA ARG A 14 -9.52 6.27 16.43
C ARG A 14 -9.57 4.81 15.95
N PRO A 15 -9.85 4.56 14.66
CA PRO A 15 -9.77 3.21 14.12
C PRO A 15 -8.37 2.65 14.36
N ALA A 16 -8.28 1.38 14.75
CA ALA A 16 -7.01 0.67 14.71
C ALA A 16 -6.50 0.70 13.26
N LEU A 17 -5.21 0.99 13.07
CA LEU A 17 -4.58 0.76 11.78
C LEU A 17 -4.57 -0.76 11.57
N PRO A 18 -5.01 -1.26 10.41
CA PRO A 18 -4.87 -2.68 10.09
C PRO A 18 -3.42 -3.11 10.24
N ASP A 19 -3.20 -4.30 10.80
CA ASP A 19 -1.90 -4.95 10.73
C ASP A 19 -1.57 -5.12 9.23
N PRO A 20 -0.42 -4.64 8.74
CA PRO A 20 -0.04 -4.84 7.34
C PRO A 20 -0.01 -6.31 6.91
N LEU A 21 0.15 -7.24 7.86
CA LEU A 21 0.12 -8.68 7.62
C LEU A 21 -1.23 -9.33 7.97
N ASP A 22 -2.26 -8.55 8.31
CA ASP A 22 -3.63 -9.06 8.45
C ASP A 22 -4.06 -9.72 7.13
N PRO A 23 -4.27 -11.06 7.12
CA PRO A 23 -4.54 -11.81 5.90
C PRO A 23 -5.85 -11.38 5.21
N ASP A 24 -6.78 -10.79 5.95
CA ASP A 24 -8.11 -10.39 5.48
C ASP A 24 -8.17 -8.92 5.03
N ALA A 25 -7.13 -8.13 5.34
CA ALA A 25 -7.06 -6.74 4.92
C ALA A 25 -6.98 -6.62 3.39
N THR A 26 -7.67 -5.64 2.82
CA THR A 26 -7.68 -5.38 1.36
C THR A 26 -6.98 -4.05 1.07
N PRO A 27 -5.79 -4.05 0.44
CA PRO A 27 -5.11 -2.84 0.02
C PRO A 27 -5.75 -2.24 -1.24
N VAL A 28 -5.82 -0.92 -1.33
CA VAL A 28 -6.42 -0.17 -2.43
C VAL A 28 -5.46 0.94 -2.87
N ALA A 29 -5.17 1.00 -4.16
CA ALA A 29 -4.36 2.07 -4.73
C ALA A 29 -5.15 3.38 -4.82
N ARG A 30 -4.48 4.50 -4.56
CA ARG A 30 -5.08 5.84 -4.62
C ARG A 30 -4.38 6.68 -5.69
N GLU A 31 -5.15 7.55 -6.34
CA GLU A 31 -4.74 8.49 -7.41
C GLU A 31 -4.35 7.80 -8.73
N MET A 32 -3.82 6.57 -8.69
CA MET A 32 -3.49 5.78 -9.86
C MET A 32 -3.49 4.26 -9.55
N PRO A 33 -3.70 3.39 -10.55
CA PRO A 33 -3.66 1.93 -10.36
C PRO A 33 -2.29 1.46 -9.84
N ALA A 34 -2.27 0.45 -8.97
CA ALA A 34 -1.02 -0.08 -8.40
C ALA A 34 -0.05 -0.64 -9.45
N GLU A 35 -0.59 -1.27 -10.51
CA GLU A 35 0.23 -1.72 -11.65
C GLU A 35 0.98 -0.55 -12.29
N GLU A 36 0.35 0.62 -12.38
CA GLU A 36 0.95 1.80 -12.97
C GLU A 36 1.99 2.45 -12.04
N ILE A 37 1.82 2.33 -10.72
CA ILE A 37 2.87 2.63 -9.74
C ILE A 37 4.08 1.71 -9.97
N ALA A 38 3.86 0.41 -10.15
CA ALA A 38 4.92 -0.56 -10.38
C ALA A 38 5.75 -0.25 -11.63
N ARG A 39 5.09 0.24 -12.70
CA ARG A 39 5.76 0.67 -13.95
C ARG A 39 6.64 1.91 -13.75
N ARG A 40 6.30 2.79 -12.80
CA ARG A 40 7.08 4.02 -12.51
C ARG A 40 8.28 3.79 -11.61
N LEU A 41 8.41 2.61 -10.99
CA LEU A 41 9.58 2.30 -10.19
C LEU A 41 10.84 2.36 -11.04
N THR A 42 11.87 2.99 -10.53
CA THR A 42 13.22 3.02 -11.10
C THR A 42 13.89 1.65 -10.96
N PRO A 43 14.94 1.34 -11.73
CA PRO A 43 15.62 0.03 -11.64
C PRO A 43 16.13 -0.33 -10.23
N ASP A 44 16.49 0.66 -9.43
CA ASP A 44 16.90 0.54 -8.02
C ASP A 44 15.73 0.34 -7.04
N GLY A 45 14.47 0.45 -7.50
CA GLY A 45 13.26 0.21 -6.70
C GLY A 45 12.62 1.45 -6.10
N SER A 46 13.14 2.64 -6.39
CA SER A 46 12.58 3.90 -5.91
C SER A 46 11.36 4.34 -6.75
N LEU A 47 10.39 4.98 -6.10
CA LEU A 47 9.24 5.61 -6.75
C LEU A 47 9.44 7.14 -6.79
N PRO A 48 9.53 7.76 -7.97
CA PRO A 48 9.45 9.21 -8.08
C PRO A 48 8.05 9.69 -7.69
N VAL A 49 7.97 10.58 -6.69
CA VAL A 49 6.71 11.17 -6.23
C VAL A 49 6.84 12.69 -6.23
N ALA A 50 5.90 13.35 -6.90
CA ALA A 50 5.75 14.79 -6.86
C ALA A 50 4.67 15.21 -5.85
N PHE A 51 5.03 16.12 -4.96
CA PHE A 51 4.16 16.85 -4.04
C PHE A 51 4.25 18.34 -4.37
N ASN A 52 3.40 18.80 -5.30
CA ASN A 52 3.45 20.16 -5.85
C ASN A 52 4.83 20.50 -6.42
N GLN A 53 5.60 21.35 -5.73
CA GLN A 53 6.94 21.79 -6.15
C GLN A 53 8.07 20.92 -5.59
N LEU A 54 7.74 19.91 -4.78
CA LEU A 54 8.70 18.99 -4.19
C LEU A 54 8.66 17.66 -4.92
N GLU A 55 9.78 17.27 -5.54
CA GLU A 55 9.98 15.93 -6.07
C GLU A 55 10.88 15.14 -5.13
N ILE A 56 10.46 13.94 -4.76
CA ILE A 56 11.25 13.01 -3.95
C ILE A 56 11.33 11.65 -4.62
N LEU A 57 12.43 10.93 -4.34
CA LEU A 57 12.53 9.51 -4.62
C LEU A 57 12.17 8.75 -3.34
N LEU A 58 11.03 8.08 -3.35
CA LEU A 58 10.59 7.23 -2.25
C LEU A 58 11.19 5.83 -2.45
N PRO A 59 12.19 5.41 -1.67
CA PRO A 59 12.76 4.07 -1.80
C PRO A 59 11.70 3.03 -1.43
N LEU A 60 11.59 1.94 -2.18
CA LEU A 60 10.74 0.79 -1.84
C LEU A 60 11.55 -0.50 -1.92
N PRO A 61 11.14 -1.55 -1.18
CA PRO A 61 11.68 -2.89 -1.40
C PRO A 61 11.52 -3.31 -2.87
N ARG A 62 12.55 -3.95 -3.42
CA ARG A 62 12.60 -4.34 -4.85
C ARG A 62 11.43 -5.24 -5.24
N GLU A 63 10.98 -6.07 -4.31
CA GLU A 63 9.85 -6.99 -4.42
C GLU A 63 8.54 -6.25 -4.72
N MET A 64 8.41 -4.97 -4.34
CA MET A 64 7.19 -4.19 -4.60
C MET A 64 6.88 -4.08 -6.09
N ARG A 65 7.88 -4.16 -6.98
CA ARG A 65 7.64 -4.22 -8.43
C ARG A 65 6.81 -5.44 -8.84
N ALA A 66 7.01 -6.58 -8.18
CA ALA A 66 6.27 -7.80 -8.45
C ALA A 66 4.93 -7.87 -7.68
N ILE A 67 4.88 -7.27 -6.50
CA ILE A 67 3.69 -7.30 -5.63
C ILE A 67 2.63 -6.30 -6.09
N LEU A 68 2.99 -5.05 -6.41
CA LEU A 68 2.05 -3.98 -6.74
C LEU A 68 1.04 -4.32 -7.86
N PRO A 69 1.42 -4.98 -8.97
CA PRO A 69 0.46 -5.41 -10.00
C PRO A 69 -0.64 -6.36 -9.51
N LEU A 70 -0.48 -6.97 -8.34
CA LEU A 70 -1.48 -7.85 -7.73
C LEU A 70 -2.53 -7.07 -6.91
N VAL A 71 -2.27 -5.80 -6.61
CA VAL A 71 -3.18 -4.97 -5.84
C VAL A 71 -4.21 -4.33 -6.78
N ASP A 72 -5.44 -4.85 -6.72
CA ASP A 72 -6.57 -4.43 -7.55
C ASP A 72 -7.73 -3.83 -6.74
N GLY A 73 -7.56 -3.69 -5.42
CA GLY A 73 -8.60 -3.18 -4.51
C GLY A 73 -9.68 -4.20 -4.15
N THR A 74 -9.52 -5.46 -4.56
CA THR A 74 -10.45 -6.57 -4.26
C THR A 74 -9.78 -7.76 -3.60
N ARG A 75 -8.50 -8.03 -3.90
CA ARG A 75 -7.74 -9.11 -3.24
C ARG A 75 -7.31 -8.72 -1.83
N THR A 76 -7.42 -9.67 -0.91
CA THR A 76 -6.85 -9.54 0.43
C THR A 76 -5.32 -9.71 0.41
N VAL A 77 -4.65 -9.34 1.51
CA VAL A 77 -3.20 -9.55 1.68
C VAL A 77 -2.83 -11.02 1.49
N ALA A 78 -3.62 -11.96 2.02
CA ALA A 78 -3.37 -13.39 1.81
C ALA A 78 -3.44 -13.78 0.33
N ALA A 79 -4.46 -13.34 -0.40
CA ALA A 79 -4.60 -13.63 -1.82
C ALA A 79 -3.47 -13.01 -2.66
N ILE A 80 -2.99 -11.81 -2.29
CA ILE A 80 -1.83 -11.16 -2.91
C ILE A 80 -0.56 -11.96 -2.63
N ALA A 81 -0.35 -12.40 -1.39
CA ALA A 81 0.81 -13.20 -1.00
C ALA A 81 0.87 -14.50 -1.81
N GLU A 82 -0.24 -15.25 -1.88
CA GLU A 82 -0.32 -16.50 -2.64
C GLU A 82 -0.07 -16.27 -4.13
N ALA A 83 -0.64 -15.22 -4.72
CA ALA A 83 -0.40 -14.89 -6.12
C ALA A 83 1.05 -14.46 -6.39
N ALA A 84 1.71 -13.78 -5.45
CA ALA A 84 3.12 -13.43 -5.56
C ALA A 84 4.02 -14.67 -5.44
N ILE A 85 3.66 -15.60 -4.54
CA ILE A 85 4.38 -16.86 -4.35
C ILE A 85 4.27 -17.76 -5.58
N ALA A 86 3.08 -17.87 -6.16
CA ALA A 86 2.86 -18.59 -7.42
C ALA A 86 3.69 -18.02 -8.59
N ARG A 87 4.11 -16.75 -8.52
CA ARG A 87 4.98 -16.08 -9.50
C ARG A 87 6.48 -16.15 -9.15
N GLY A 88 6.85 -16.92 -8.13
CA GLY A 88 8.25 -17.19 -7.77
C GLY A 88 8.81 -16.33 -6.63
N LEU A 89 8.00 -15.51 -5.96
CA LEU A 89 8.41 -14.85 -4.72
C LEU A 89 8.40 -15.87 -3.57
N THR A 90 9.35 -15.82 -2.64
CA THR A 90 9.26 -16.66 -1.44
C THR A 90 8.39 -15.98 -0.39
N ARG A 91 7.69 -16.77 0.45
CA ARG A 91 6.88 -16.26 1.56
C ARG A 91 7.66 -15.31 2.47
N ALA A 92 8.87 -15.69 2.87
CA ALA A 92 9.74 -14.85 3.70
C ALA A 92 10.08 -13.50 3.06
N ARG A 93 10.28 -13.45 1.73
CA ARG A 93 10.54 -12.19 1.02
C ARG A 93 9.30 -11.32 0.92
N PHE A 94 8.12 -11.93 0.75
CA PHE A 94 6.86 -11.19 0.80
C PHE A 94 6.65 -10.57 2.19
N GLU A 95 6.75 -11.37 3.25
CA GLU A 95 6.52 -10.94 4.64
C GLU A 95 7.52 -9.87 5.08
N ALA A 96 8.75 -9.87 4.55
CA ALA A 96 9.71 -8.80 4.77
C ALA A 96 9.38 -7.52 3.98
N ALA A 97 9.06 -7.65 2.69
CA ALA A 97 8.91 -6.49 1.80
C ALA A 97 7.56 -5.78 1.94
N TRP A 98 6.48 -6.53 2.17
CA TRP A 98 5.13 -5.99 2.12
C TRP A 98 4.87 -4.94 3.21
N PRO A 99 5.16 -5.17 4.50
CA PRO A 99 4.90 -4.17 5.55
C PRO A 99 5.67 -2.87 5.32
N GLU A 100 6.94 -2.97 4.93
CA GLU A 100 7.79 -1.80 4.64
C GLU A 100 7.28 -1.03 3.42
N GLY A 101 7.03 -1.74 2.30
CA GLY A 101 6.56 -1.13 1.07
C GLY A 101 5.18 -0.51 1.20
N PHE A 102 4.25 -1.20 1.88
CA PHE A 102 2.91 -0.70 2.17
C PHE A 102 2.99 0.59 3.01
N SER A 103 3.71 0.57 4.14
CA SER A 103 3.79 1.73 5.04
C SER A 103 4.35 2.97 4.35
N ARG A 104 5.35 2.82 3.47
CA ARG A 104 5.90 3.93 2.69
C ARG A 104 4.91 4.48 1.67
N LEU A 105 4.19 3.61 0.97
CA LEU A 105 3.16 4.03 0.02
C LEU A 105 1.93 4.63 0.71
N GLU A 106 1.59 4.16 1.90
CA GLU A 106 0.56 4.74 2.76
C GLU A 106 0.95 6.15 3.21
N ALA A 107 2.18 6.34 3.69
CA ALA A 107 2.70 7.65 4.06
C ALA A 107 2.71 8.63 2.87
N ALA A 108 2.95 8.12 1.66
CA ALA A 108 2.85 8.90 0.41
C ALA A 108 1.42 9.01 -0.14
N ASN A 109 0.42 8.45 0.54
CA ASN A 109 -0.99 8.44 0.16
C ASN A 109 -1.18 7.86 -1.27
N ARG A 110 -0.51 6.74 -1.54
CA ARG A 110 -0.56 5.96 -2.78
C ARG A 110 -1.21 4.59 -2.61
N LEU A 111 -1.12 4.02 -1.42
CA LEU A 111 -1.73 2.74 -1.08
C LEU A 111 -2.41 2.86 0.28
N LEU A 112 -3.68 2.47 0.38
CA LEU A 112 -4.50 2.62 1.56
C LEU A 112 -5.24 1.32 1.87
N TRP A 113 -5.84 1.26 3.04
CA TRP A 113 -6.73 0.16 3.38
C TRP A 113 -8.15 0.43 2.91
N LYS A 114 -8.82 -0.60 2.40
CA LYS A 114 -10.27 -0.58 2.22
C LYS A 114 -10.94 -0.46 3.60
N PRO A 115 -11.91 0.44 3.79
CA PRO A 115 -12.65 0.52 5.05
C PRO A 115 -13.33 -0.81 5.36
N ILE A 116 -13.20 -1.28 6.59
CA ILE A 116 -14.00 -2.38 7.12
C ILE A 116 -15.41 -1.81 7.34
N SER A 117 -16.41 -2.36 6.65
CA SER A 117 -17.80 -1.90 6.84
C SER A 117 -18.25 -2.26 8.26
N PRO A 118 -18.83 -1.31 9.03
CA PRO A 118 -19.32 -1.59 10.38
C PRO A 118 -20.51 -2.57 10.41
N ASP A 119 -21.16 -2.82 9.26
CA ASP A 119 -22.32 -3.72 9.14
C ASP A 119 -21.92 -5.19 8.83
N ALA A 120 -20.63 -5.52 8.85
CA ALA A 120 -20.12 -6.85 8.51
C ALA A 120 -19.96 -7.81 9.72
N ALA A 121 -20.57 -7.49 10.87
CA ALA A 121 -20.54 -8.30 12.09
C ALA A 121 -21.94 -8.64 12.59
#